data_AF-A0A1H1PCA4-F1
#
_entry.id   AF-A0A1H1PCA4-F1
#
_cell.length_a   1.000
_cell.length_b   1.000
_cell.length_c   1.000
_cell.angle_alpha   90.00
_cell.angle_beta   90.00
_cell.angle_gamma   90.00
#
_symmetry.space_group_name_H-M   'P 1'
#
loop_
_entity.id
_entity.type
_entity.pdbx_description
1 polymer ?
#
loop_
_entity_poly.entity_id
_entity_poly.type
_entity_poly.pdbx_seq_one_letter_code
_entity_poly.pdbx_strand_id
1 'polypeptide(L)'
;MAGPGRVKGVSETGGEIHAEHPFLPPPHERNPIRRLRGRLAAPVTLWTAALGSRRAGLPVSGLVVADGEPGKVLGLVDEDSDLWPVAEASGRFALSVLRWEHRSLADAFAGLMPAPGGAFRLTEWRDTDWGPVPVSVQTWAGCRVLDTRPIGWALAVEAELEHIELGEENDPLLHRRGRYFTASGE
;
A
#
# COMPACT_ATOMS: atom_id res chain seq x y z
N MET A 1 19.97 42.73 -59.49
CA MET A 1 18.71 43.01 -58.76
C MET A 1 18.30 41.73 -58.03
N ALA A 2 18.18 41.82 -56.72
CA ALA A 2 17.83 40.76 -55.76
C ALA A 2 16.48 40.07 -56.09
N GLY A 3 16.17 38.85 -55.65
CA GLY A 3 16.83 37.99 -54.67
C GLY A 3 16.21 36.57 -54.62
N PRO A 4 16.70 35.70 -53.72
CA PRO A 4 16.31 34.29 -53.65
C PRO A 4 15.07 34.07 -52.75
N GLY A 5 14.12 33.27 -53.27
CA GLY A 5 12.93 32.82 -52.55
C GLY A 5 13.24 31.71 -51.53
N ARG A 6 13.19 32.11 -50.26
CA ARG A 6 13.38 31.38 -49.01
C ARG A 6 12.71 29.98 -48.93
N VAL A 7 13.51 28.95 -48.62
CA VAL A 7 13.06 27.69 -47.99
C VAL A 7 12.93 27.91 -46.48
N LYS A 8 11.72 27.82 -45.92
CA LYS A 8 11.40 27.60 -44.49
C LYS A 8 9.92 27.20 -44.45
N GLY A 9 9.44 26.16 -43.77
CA GLY A 9 10.02 25.13 -42.93
C GLY A 9 8.87 24.19 -42.59
N VAL A 10 9.14 22.89 -42.53
CA VAL A 10 8.18 21.88 -42.09
C VAL A 10 7.80 22.23 -40.65
N SER A 11 6.53 22.58 -40.43
CA SER A 11 5.95 22.71 -39.09
C SER A 11 5.79 21.31 -38.53
N GLU A 12 6.65 20.97 -37.58
CA GLU A 12 6.65 19.75 -36.81
C GLU A 12 5.26 19.47 -36.22
N THR A 13 4.65 18.35 -36.61
CA THR A 13 3.64 17.67 -35.79
C THR A 13 4.34 17.09 -34.57
N GLY A 14 4.68 17.97 -33.62
CA GLY A 14 5.05 17.58 -32.27
C GLY A 14 3.77 17.37 -31.48
N GLY A 15 3.30 16.12 -31.38
CA GLY A 15 2.33 15.77 -30.34
C GLY A 15 2.98 16.06 -29.00
N GLU A 16 2.51 17.08 -28.28
CA GLU A 16 2.85 17.24 -26.87
C GLU A 16 2.41 15.96 -26.18
N ILE A 17 3.38 15.16 -25.76
CA ILE A 17 3.14 14.03 -24.87
C ILE A 17 2.81 14.70 -23.54
N HIS A 18 1.54 15.04 -23.31
CA HIS A 18 1.10 15.51 -22.02
C HIS A 18 1.50 14.45 -20.99
N ALA A 19 2.33 14.83 -20.02
CA ALA A 19 2.72 13.97 -18.89
C ALA A 19 1.54 13.64 -17.95
N GLU A 20 0.32 13.99 -18.36
CA GLU A 20 -0.92 13.67 -17.68
C GLU A 20 -1.42 12.32 -18.23
N HIS A 21 -1.66 11.35 -17.34
CA HIS A 21 -2.13 10.05 -17.77
C HIS A 21 -3.39 10.22 -18.65
N PRO A 22 -3.41 9.65 -19.86
CA PRO A 22 -4.48 9.90 -20.86
C PRO A 22 -5.88 9.45 -20.41
N PHE A 23 -5.98 8.76 -19.27
CA PHE A 23 -7.22 8.29 -18.65
C PHE A 23 -7.53 8.94 -17.30
N LEU A 24 -6.74 9.92 -16.87
CA LEU A 24 -7.07 10.69 -15.66
C LEU A 24 -8.20 11.66 -16.00
N PRO A 25 -9.37 11.56 -15.33
CA PRO A 25 -10.43 12.54 -15.52
C PRO A 25 -9.91 13.97 -15.28
N PRO A 26 -10.48 14.99 -15.91
CA PRO A 26 -10.21 16.38 -15.59
C PRO A 26 -10.29 16.63 -14.06
N PRO A 27 -9.47 17.53 -13.48
CA PRO A 27 -9.42 17.73 -12.04
C PRO A 27 -10.77 18.00 -11.34
N HIS A 28 -11.75 18.56 -12.07
CA HIS A 28 -13.10 18.84 -11.59
C HIS A 28 -14.03 17.61 -11.60
N GLU A 29 -13.73 16.59 -12.40
CA GLU A 29 -14.45 15.30 -12.46
C GLU A 29 -13.82 14.25 -11.53
N ARG A 30 -12.59 14.49 -11.06
CA ARG A 30 -11.92 13.60 -10.09
C ARG A 30 -12.66 13.63 -8.75
N ASN A 31 -13.04 12.45 -8.26
CA ASN A 31 -13.73 12.28 -6.97
C ASN A 31 -13.00 13.04 -5.84
N PRO A 32 -13.64 14.03 -5.19
CA PRO A 32 -13.01 14.89 -4.19
C PRO A 32 -12.57 14.13 -2.94
N ILE A 33 -13.27 13.05 -2.56
CA ILE A 33 -12.90 12.18 -1.42
C ILE A 33 -11.58 11.46 -1.72
N ARG A 34 -11.41 10.91 -2.94
CA ARG A 34 -10.14 10.30 -3.35
C ARG A 34 -8.99 11.31 -3.38
N ARG A 35 -9.26 12.55 -3.81
CA ARG A 35 -8.27 13.64 -3.79
C ARG A 35 -7.88 14.05 -2.37
N LEU A 36 -8.85 14.14 -1.46
CA LEU A 36 -8.61 14.41 -0.04
C LEU A 36 -7.74 13.31 0.57
N ARG A 37 -8.15 12.04 0.42
CA ARG A 37 -7.39 10.88 0.92
C ARG A 37 -5.96 10.88 0.39
N GLY A 38 -5.77 11.14 -0.91
CA GLY A 38 -4.45 11.20 -1.51
C GLY A 38 -3.57 12.35 -1.01
N ARG A 39 -4.10 13.38 -0.35
CA ARG A 39 -3.30 14.48 0.22
C ARG A 39 -2.71 14.14 1.58
N LEU A 40 -3.31 13.18 2.29
CA LEU A 40 -2.80 12.66 3.55
C LEU A 40 -1.55 11.82 3.25
N ALA A 41 -0.45 12.12 3.93
CA ALA A 41 0.69 11.21 3.98
C ALA A 41 0.34 10.09 4.96
N ALA A 42 0.62 8.84 4.58
CA ALA A 42 0.39 7.69 5.44
C ALA A 42 1.54 6.69 5.30
N PRO A 43 1.89 5.95 6.36
CA PRO A 43 2.80 4.83 6.24
C PRO A 43 2.20 3.76 5.32
N VAL A 44 3.07 2.99 4.68
CA VAL A 44 2.68 1.76 3.99
C VAL A 44 2.96 0.61 4.93
N THR A 45 1.92 -0.13 5.29
CA THR A 45 2.06 -1.40 6.00
C THR A 45 1.66 -2.55 5.07
N LEU A 46 2.13 -3.75 5.37
CA LEU A 46 1.67 -4.97 4.73
C LEU A 46 0.96 -5.82 5.79
N TRP A 47 -0.31 -6.11 5.54
CA TRP A 47 -1.08 -7.01 6.39
C TRP A 47 -1.09 -8.38 5.74
N THR A 48 -0.82 -9.43 6.51
CA THR A 48 -0.75 -10.81 6.00
C THR A 48 -1.45 -11.76 6.93
N ALA A 49 -2.16 -12.74 6.37
CA ALA A 49 -2.79 -13.81 7.13
C ALA A 49 -2.48 -15.17 6.49
N ALA A 50 -2.61 -16.23 7.28
CA ALA A 50 -2.51 -17.60 6.81
C ALA A 50 -3.60 -18.48 7.44
N LEU A 51 -4.10 -19.43 6.65
CA LEU A 51 -5.02 -20.47 7.09
C LEU A 51 -4.69 -21.78 6.36
N GLY A 52 -4.13 -22.74 7.09
CA GLY A 52 -3.58 -23.97 6.49
C GLY A 52 -2.48 -23.62 5.48
N SER A 53 -2.63 -24.07 4.23
CA SER A 53 -1.68 -23.76 3.15
C SER A 53 -1.94 -22.42 2.44
N ARG A 54 -3.08 -21.77 2.69
CA ARG A 54 -3.39 -20.47 2.08
C ARG A 54 -2.69 -19.36 2.83
N ARG A 55 -2.04 -18.47 2.08
CA ARG A 55 -1.43 -17.22 2.55
C ARG A 55 -1.99 -16.08 1.70
N ALA A 56 -2.30 -14.97 2.33
CA ALA A 56 -2.80 -13.78 1.65
C ALA A 56 -2.21 -12.52 2.29
N GLY A 57 -2.10 -11.46 1.50
CA GLY A 57 -1.55 -10.19 1.97
C GLY A 57 -2.13 -9.00 1.23
N LEU A 58 -2.17 -7.85 1.90
CA LEU A 58 -2.67 -6.59 1.36
C LEU A 58 -1.84 -5.42 1.90
N PRO A 59 -1.37 -4.49 1.05
CA PRO A 59 -0.79 -3.25 1.52
C PRO A 59 -1.88 -2.35 2.09
N VAL A 60 -1.71 -1.89 3.33
CA VAL A 60 -2.67 -1.05 4.04
C VAL A 60 -1.99 0.23 4.49
N SER A 61 -2.55 1.37 4.11
CA SER A 61 -2.14 2.71 4.58
C SER A 61 -3.24 3.44 5.35
N GLY A 62 -4.46 2.93 5.32
CA GLY A 62 -5.60 3.51 6.02
C GLY A 62 -5.78 2.89 7.39
N LEU A 63 -4.82 3.11 8.30
CA LEU A 63 -4.89 2.59 9.66
C LEU A 63 -4.53 3.63 10.70
N VAL A 64 -4.95 3.37 11.94
CA VAL A 64 -4.54 4.10 13.14
C VAL A 64 -4.30 3.11 14.27
N VAL A 65 -3.30 3.39 15.11
CA VAL A 65 -3.04 2.65 16.34
C VAL A 65 -3.59 3.46 17.51
N ALA A 66 -4.41 2.83 18.34
CA ALA A 66 -4.94 3.40 19.57
C ALA A 66 -4.17 2.81 20.75
N ASP A 67 -3.66 3.70 21.60
CA ASP A 67 -3.02 3.32 22.86
C ASP A 67 -4.03 2.72 23.84
N GLY A 68 -3.55 1.96 24.82
CA GLY A 68 -4.37 1.24 25.79
C GLY A 68 -3.71 -0.04 26.31
N GLU A 69 -4.40 -0.73 27.21
CA GLU A 69 -3.98 -2.02 27.77
C GLU A 69 -5.15 -3.02 27.67
N PRO A 70 -5.23 -3.83 26.60
CA PRO A 70 -4.29 -3.94 25.48
C PRO A 70 -4.44 -2.82 24.43
N GLY A 71 -3.37 -2.52 23.70
CA GLY A 71 -3.38 -1.61 22.56
C GLY A 71 -4.16 -2.18 21.37
N LYS A 72 -4.66 -1.30 20.49
CA LYS A 72 -5.52 -1.69 19.35
C LYS A 72 -5.10 -1.04 18.05
N VAL A 73 -5.45 -1.68 16.94
CA VAL A 73 -5.37 -1.10 15.59
C VAL A 73 -6.76 -1.06 14.97
N LEU A 74 -7.06 0.04 14.28
CA LEU A 74 -8.22 0.18 13.41
C LEU A 74 -7.73 0.39 11.98
N GLY A 75 -8.05 -0.51 11.06
CA GLY A 75 -7.64 -0.44 9.65
C GLY A 75 -8.81 -0.50 8.68
N LEU A 76 -8.60 0.04 7.48
CA LEU A 76 -9.53 -0.04 6.36
C LEU A 76 -9.07 -1.10 5.37
N VAL A 77 -9.85 -2.15 5.22
CA VAL A 77 -9.59 -3.29 4.34
C VAL A 77 -10.68 -3.38 3.27
N ASP A 78 -10.30 -3.77 2.06
CA ASP A 78 -11.25 -4.12 1.01
C ASP A 78 -11.77 -5.54 1.28
N GLU A 79 -13.09 -5.70 1.40
CA GLU A 79 -13.71 -7.01 1.68
C GLU A 79 -13.48 -8.04 0.57
N ASP A 80 -13.28 -7.55 -0.65
CA ASP A 80 -12.99 -8.37 -1.83
C ASP A 80 -11.48 -8.63 -1.99
N SER A 81 -10.62 -8.15 -1.07
CA SER A 81 -9.19 -8.46 -1.11
C SER A 81 -8.92 -9.93 -0.80
N ASP A 82 -7.86 -10.48 -1.39
CA ASP A 82 -7.40 -11.85 -1.06
C ASP A 82 -7.12 -12.03 0.45
N LEU A 83 -6.73 -10.95 1.15
CA LEU A 83 -6.43 -10.97 2.57
C LEU A 83 -7.67 -11.25 3.42
N TRP A 84 -8.78 -10.57 3.15
CA TRP A 84 -9.89 -10.51 4.12
C TRP A 84 -10.50 -11.89 4.43
N PRO A 85 -10.84 -12.75 3.45
CA PRO A 85 -11.38 -14.07 3.73
C PRO A 85 -10.44 -14.97 4.55
N VAL A 86 -9.12 -14.77 4.43
CA VAL A 86 -8.13 -15.54 5.21
C VAL A 86 -8.03 -15.00 6.63
N ALA A 87 -7.96 -13.69 6.80
CA ALA A 87 -7.86 -13.02 8.10
C ALA A 87 -9.13 -13.18 8.94
N GLU A 88 -10.30 -13.13 8.31
CA GLU A 88 -11.60 -13.37 8.95
C GLU A 88 -11.67 -14.80 9.48
N ALA A 89 -11.32 -15.78 8.64
CA ALA A 89 -11.41 -17.19 9.01
C ALA A 89 -10.33 -17.62 10.03
N SER A 90 -9.13 -17.04 9.99
CA SER A 90 -8.09 -17.27 11.01
C SER A 90 -8.32 -16.46 12.31
N GLY A 91 -9.10 -15.38 12.22
CA GLY A 91 -9.28 -14.39 13.29
C GLY A 91 -8.03 -13.57 13.59
N ARG A 92 -6.98 -13.64 12.76
CA ARG A 92 -5.65 -13.08 13.03
C ARG A 92 -4.94 -12.64 11.76
N PHE A 93 -4.09 -11.64 11.90
CA PHE A 93 -3.17 -11.19 10.84
C PHE A 93 -1.90 -10.60 11.46
N ALA A 94 -0.79 -10.64 10.71
CA ALA A 94 0.40 -9.88 11.02
C ALA A 94 0.38 -8.54 10.29
N LEU A 95 0.76 -7.46 10.98
CA LEU A 95 0.94 -6.11 10.43
C LEU A 95 2.43 -5.80 10.37
N SER A 96 2.97 -5.62 9.17
CA SER A 96 4.39 -5.30 8.93
C SER A 96 4.54 -3.84 8.50
N VAL A 97 5.38 -3.04 9.16
CA VAL A 97 5.66 -1.66 8.76
C VAL A 97 6.76 -1.66 7.69
N LEU A 98 6.45 -1.14 6.50
CA LEU A 98 7.37 -1.21 5.37
C LEU A 98 8.33 -0.01 5.32
N ARG A 99 9.56 -0.29 4.86
CA ARG A 99 10.62 0.68 4.57
C ARG A 99 10.77 0.86 3.06
N TRP A 100 11.52 1.87 2.64
CA TRP A 100 11.75 2.22 1.24
C TRP A 100 12.22 1.04 0.37
N GLU A 101 13.01 0.14 0.94
CA GLU A 101 13.48 -1.08 0.28
C GLU A 101 12.34 -2.06 -0.08
N HIS A 102 11.23 -2.03 0.66
CA HIS A 102 10.07 -2.90 0.48
C HIS A 102 9.05 -2.39 -0.56
N ARG A 103 9.34 -1.29 -1.28
CA ARG A 103 8.42 -0.70 -2.28
C ARG A 103 7.95 -1.70 -3.34
N SER A 104 8.86 -2.53 -3.86
CA SER A 104 8.52 -3.54 -4.87
C SER A 104 7.63 -4.64 -4.31
N LEU A 105 7.79 -4.97 -3.02
CA LEU A 105 6.93 -5.92 -2.33
C LEU A 105 5.51 -5.35 -2.17
N ALA A 106 5.40 -4.08 -1.77
CA ALA A 106 4.12 -3.38 -1.69
C ALA A 106 3.39 -3.34 -3.04
N ASP A 107 4.10 -2.96 -4.13
CA ASP A 107 3.53 -2.94 -5.48
C ASP A 107 3.04 -4.32 -5.94
N ALA A 108 3.78 -5.39 -5.62
CA ALA A 108 3.40 -6.75 -5.96
C ALA A 108 2.12 -7.19 -5.23
N PHE A 109 2.01 -6.93 -3.93
CA PHE A 109 0.78 -7.22 -3.17
C PHE A 109 -0.39 -6.29 -3.54
N ALA A 110 -0.12 -5.11 -4.09
CA ALA A 110 -1.15 -4.22 -4.65
C ALA A 110 -1.60 -4.61 -6.07
N GLY A 111 -0.99 -5.64 -6.68
CA GLY A 111 -1.27 -6.03 -8.07
C GLY A 111 -0.77 -5.04 -9.12
N LEU A 112 0.12 -4.11 -8.74
CA LEU A 112 0.70 -3.09 -9.63
C LEU A 112 1.92 -3.60 -10.39
N MET A 113 2.49 -4.73 -9.98
CA MET A 113 3.63 -5.36 -10.61
C MET A 113 3.39 -6.87 -10.81
N PRO A 114 3.80 -7.46 -11.95
CA PRO A 114 3.74 -8.90 -12.13
C PRO A 114 4.53 -9.64 -11.05
N ALA A 115 3.90 -10.60 -10.39
CA ALA A 115 4.54 -11.51 -9.45
C ALA A 115 4.36 -12.96 -9.93
N PRO A 116 5.25 -13.48 -10.80
CA PRO A 116 5.16 -14.84 -11.29
C PRO A 116 5.10 -15.83 -10.14
N GLY A 117 3.96 -16.50 -10.02
CA GLY A 117 3.74 -17.46 -8.96
C GLY A 117 3.34 -16.89 -7.59
N GLY A 118 3.07 -15.58 -7.50
CA GLY A 118 2.52 -14.90 -6.34
C GLY A 118 3.54 -14.04 -5.59
N ALA A 119 3.05 -12.97 -4.96
CA ALA A 119 3.87 -11.99 -4.23
C ALA A 119 4.69 -12.62 -3.07
N PHE A 120 4.20 -13.71 -2.49
CA PHE A 120 4.92 -14.46 -1.45
C PHE A 120 6.23 -15.12 -1.92
N ARG A 121 6.54 -15.17 -3.23
CA ARG A 121 7.84 -15.68 -3.72
C ARG A 121 8.92 -14.60 -3.83
N LEU A 122 8.57 -13.32 -3.61
CA LEU A 122 9.47 -12.20 -3.87
C LEU A 122 10.47 -11.94 -2.74
N THR A 123 10.28 -12.56 -1.58
CA THR A 123 11.14 -12.40 -0.40
C THR A 123 11.05 -13.64 0.48
N GLU A 124 11.92 -13.71 1.48
CA GLU A 124 11.88 -14.72 2.54
C GLU A 124 10.88 -14.33 3.64
N TRP A 125 10.24 -15.33 4.23
CA TRP A 125 9.17 -15.14 5.21
C TRP A 125 9.47 -15.92 6.49
N ARG A 126 9.21 -15.27 7.62
CA ARG A 126 9.10 -15.91 8.93
C ARG A 126 7.63 -16.25 9.16
N ASP A 127 7.32 -17.52 9.37
CA ASP A 127 5.98 -17.93 9.78
C ASP A 127 5.78 -17.62 11.26
N THR A 128 4.66 -16.98 11.59
CA THR A 128 4.27 -16.61 12.97
C THR A 128 2.84 -17.08 13.24
N ASP A 129 2.43 -17.03 14.51
CA ASP A 129 1.07 -17.41 14.93
C ASP A 129 -0.03 -16.51 14.36
N TRP A 130 0.33 -15.32 13.84
CA TRP A 130 -0.62 -14.35 13.27
C TRP A 130 -0.58 -14.29 11.74
N GLY A 131 0.50 -14.78 11.12
CA GLY A 131 0.69 -14.76 9.68
C GLY A 131 2.16 -14.59 9.26
N PRO A 132 2.46 -14.71 7.96
CA PRO A 132 3.84 -14.61 7.47
C PRO A 132 4.39 -13.18 7.55
N VAL A 133 5.54 -12.97 8.19
CA VAL A 133 6.22 -11.66 8.24
C VAL A 133 7.45 -11.71 7.33
N PRO A 134 7.71 -10.71 6.46
CA PRO A 134 8.94 -10.68 5.66
C PRO A 134 10.16 -10.64 6.58
N VAL A 135 11.18 -11.47 6.32
CA VAL A 135 12.39 -11.54 7.17
C VAL A 135 13.14 -10.19 7.22
N SER A 136 13.04 -9.39 6.16
CA SER A 136 13.65 -8.05 6.09
C SER A 136 12.93 -7.00 6.94
N VAL A 137 11.69 -7.24 7.36
CA VAL A 137 10.90 -6.31 8.20
C VAL A 137 11.22 -6.55 9.67
N GLN A 138 11.66 -5.51 10.36
CA GLN A 138 12.00 -5.57 11.79
C GLN A 138 10.91 -4.99 12.70
N THR A 139 10.03 -4.15 12.17
CA THR A 139 8.90 -3.55 12.90
C THR A 139 7.59 -4.17 12.45
N TRP A 140 6.95 -4.96 13.31
CA TRP A 140 5.67 -5.61 13.01
C TRP A 140 4.87 -5.90 14.29
N ALA A 141 3.60 -6.22 14.12
CA ALA A 141 2.71 -6.62 15.20
C ALA A 141 1.86 -7.84 14.83
N GLY A 142 1.58 -8.68 15.82
CA GLY A 142 0.60 -9.75 15.75
C GLY A 142 -0.76 -9.24 16.20
N CYS A 143 -1.77 -9.36 15.34
CA CYS A 143 -3.09 -8.79 15.58
C CYS A 143 -4.17 -9.89 15.68
N ARG A 144 -5.06 -9.77 16.67
CA ARG A 144 -6.29 -10.57 16.76
C ARG A 144 -7.50 -9.72 16.42
N VAL A 145 -8.28 -10.16 15.43
CA VAL A 145 -9.50 -9.47 15.01
C VAL A 145 -10.51 -9.48 16.15
N LEU A 146 -11.08 -8.31 16.45
CA LEU A 146 -12.11 -8.12 17.48
C LEU A 146 -13.49 -7.94 16.86
N ASP A 147 -13.60 -7.01 15.92
CA ASP A 147 -14.87 -6.65 15.30
C ASP A 147 -14.65 -6.06 13.90
N THR A 148 -15.69 -6.09 13.09
CA THR A 148 -15.72 -5.38 11.81
C THR A 148 -17.04 -4.67 11.57
N ARG A 149 -16.95 -3.58 10.81
CA ARG A 149 -18.14 -2.88 10.32
C ARG A 149 -17.87 -2.24 8.96
N PRO A 150 -18.87 -2.22 8.06
CA PRO A 150 -18.78 -1.42 6.84
C PRO A 150 -18.54 0.07 7.14
N ILE A 151 -17.65 0.70 6.37
CA ILE A 151 -17.43 2.14 6.36
C ILE A 151 -17.19 2.63 4.92
N GLY A 152 -18.22 3.23 4.33
CA GLY A 152 -18.19 3.53 2.91
C GLY A 152 -18.10 2.23 2.09
N TRP A 153 -17.04 2.07 1.31
CA TRP A 153 -16.77 0.87 0.50
C TRP A 153 -15.65 -0.01 1.07
N ALA A 154 -15.28 0.21 2.33
CA ALA A 154 -14.27 -0.60 3.01
C ALA A 154 -14.89 -1.25 4.25
N LEU A 155 -14.23 -2.29 4.76
CA LEU A 155 -14.43 -2.78 6.11
C LEU A 155 -13.50 -2.05 7.06
N ALA A 156 -14.05 -1.47 8.12
CA ALA A 156 -13.29 -1.07 9.28
C ALA A 156 -13.03 -2.32 10.12
N VAL A 157 -11.77 -2.69 10.28
CA VAL A 157 -11.32 -3.84 11.05
C VAL A 157 -10.70 -3.34 12.35
N GLU A 158 -11.32 -3.67 13.48
CA GLU A 158 -10.74 -3.47 14.81
C GLU A 158 -10.01 -4.73 15.23
N ALA A 159 -8.76 -4.59 15.67
CA ALA A 159 -7.95 -5.69 16.16
C ALA A 159 -7.13 -5.29 17.40
N GLU A 160 -6.93 -6.26 18.27
CA GLU A 160 -6.05 -6.16 19.43
C GLU A 160 -4.61 -6.46 19.02
N LEU A 161 -3.66 -5.67 19.54
CA LEU A 161 -2.23 -5.91 19.36
C LEU A 161 -1.76 -6.92 20.42
N GLU A 162 -1.58 -8.19 20.03
CA GLU A 162 -1.16 -9.27 20.93
C GLU A 162 0.37 -9.41 21.01
N HIS A 163 1.08 -8.94 19.99
CA HIS A 163 2.54 -8.99 19.90
C HIS A 163 3.08 -7.77 19.15
N ILE A 164 4.23 -7.24 19.57
CA ILE A 164 4.91 -6.12 18.92
C ILE A 164 6.42 -6.41 18.91
N GLU A 165 7.04 -6.34 17.75
CA GLU A 165 8.48 -6.28 17.57
C GLU A 165 8.82 -4.92 16.94
N LEU A 166 9.80 -4.21 17.49
CA LEU A 166 10.27 -2.92 16.99
C LEU A 166 11.73 -3.07 16.53
N GLY A 167 12.01 -2.61 15.33
CA GLY A 167 13.37 -2.49 14.80
C GLY A 167 13.74 -1.06 14.49
N GLU A 168 14.84 -0.89 13.75
CA GLU A 168 15.29 0.43 13.32
C GLU A 168 14.28 1.09 12.37
N GLU A 169 13.98 2.36 12.65
CA GLU A 169 13.06 3.20 11.88
C GLU A 169 13.80 4.08 10.86
N ASN A 170 14.57 3.43 9.99
CA ASN A 170 15.24 4.12 8.88
C ASN A 170 14.38 4.04 7.62
N ASP A 171 14.34 5.13 6.85
CA ASP A 171 13.70 5.21 5.53
C ASP A 171 12.26 4.64 5.46
N PRO A 172 11.28 5.20 6.20
CA PRO A 172 9.91 4.69 6.19
C PRO A 172 9.29 4.79 4.79
N LEU A 173 8.54 3.77 4.37
CA LEU A 173 7.78 3.84 3.13
C LEU A 173 6.49 4.62 3.36
N LEU A 174 6.41 5.82 2.80
CA LEU A 174 5.24 6.69 2.88
C LEU A 174 4.51 6.71 1.54
N HIS A 175 3.19 6.74 1.57
CA HIS A 175 2.35 6.90 0.38
C HIS A 175 1.61 8.24 0.41
N ARG A 176 1.74 9.03 -0.66
CA ARG A 176 1.02 10.29 -0.84
C ARG A 176 0.75 10.55 -2.32
N ARG A 177 -0.48 10.93 -2.65
CA ARG A 177 -0.93 11.26 -4.03
C ARG A 177 -0.57 10.19 -5.08
N GLY A 178 -0.64 8.90 -4.72
CA GLY A 178 -0.33 7.80 -5.65
C GLY A 178 1.16 7.58 -5.87
N ARG A 179 2.03 8.08 -4.98
CA ARG A 179 3.49 7.97 -5.09
C ARG A 179 4.08 7.59 -3.75
N TYR A 180 5.21 6.87 -3.81
CA TYR A 180 6.02 6.57 -2.65
C TYR A 180 7.01 7.69 -2.34
N PHE A 181 7.22 7.91 -1.06
CA PHE A 181 8.21 8.80 -0.49
C PHE A 181 8.94 8.08 0.64
N THR A 182 10.14 8.54 0.95
CA THR A 182 10.81 8.24 2.21
C THR A 182 10.95 9.52 3.01
N ALA A 183 10.99 9.42 4.33
CA ALA A 183 11.47 10.51 5.17
C ALA A 183 12.95 10.23 5.47
N SER A 184 13.83 11.14 5.06
CA SER A 184 15.19 11.17 5.58
C SER A 184 15.11 11.64 7.03
N GLY A 185 15.55 10.79 7.96
CA GLY A 185 15.57 11.11 9.39
C GLY A 185 16.40 12.37 9.67
N GLU A 186 15.97 13.12 10.68
CA GLU A 186 16.80 14.08 11.41
C GLU A 186 17.26 13.42 12.71
#